data_AF-A0A1Q7VEE1-F1
#
_entry.id   AF-A0A1Q7VEE1-F1
#
_cell.length_a   1.000
_cell.length_b   1.000
_cell.length_c   1.000
_cell.angle_alpha   90.00
_cell.angle_beta   90.00
_cell.angle_gamma   90.00
#
_symmetry.space_group_name_H-M   'P 1'
#
loop_
_entity.id
_entity.type
_entity.pdbx_description
1 polymer ?
#
loop_
_entity_poly.entity_id
_entity_poly.type
_entity_poly.pdbx_seq_one_letter_code
_entity_poly.pdbx_strand_id
1 'polypeptide(L)'
;MKNVGRVLFTTVAGLTLVVAVWAFSPPTTHEAALLSLSSNSNAPQEQSVSGKIASVEKTSFTLTVGQSQTHNLQQDPSTPKTMTFMIDKNTTIDGSLKVGASADVTYRQERGSNVAISVRVTS
;
A
#
# COMPACT_ATOMS: atom_id res chain seq x y z
N MET A 1 10.88 76.50 -6.46
CA MET A 1 10.17 76.43 -5.16
C MET A 1 10.69 75.18 -4.47
N LYS A 2 11.66 75.23 -3.52
CA LYS A 2 11.50 75.47 -2.05
C LYS A 2 10.26 74.70 -1.54
N ASN A 3 10.31 73.66 -0.70
CA ASN A 3 10.82 73.57 0.70
C ASN A 3 11.03 72.07 1.07
N VAL A 4 12.14 71.64 1.66
CA VAL A 4 12.46 71.56 3.12
C VAL A 4 11.55 70.61 3.91
N GLY A 5 12.17 69.57 4.50
CA GLY A 5 11.54 68.69 5.48
C GLY A 5 12.48 67.60 6.01
N ARG A 6 13.65 67.98 6.54
CA ARG A 6 14.51 67.09 7.34
C ARG A 6 13.83 66.86 8.69
N VAL A 7 13.57 65.62 9.07
CA VAL A 7 13.48 65.22 10.48
C VAL A 7 14.24 63.90 10.65
N LEU A 8 15.34 64.01 11.39
CA LEU A 8 16.17 62.92 11.89
C LEU A 8 15.59 62.37 13.20
N PHE A 9 16.12 61.22 13.59
CA PHE A 9 15.95 60.51 14.87
C PHE A 9 14.68 59.68 14.98
N THR A 10 14.85 58.37 15.20
CA THR A 10 14.37 57.70 16.42
C THR A 10 14.92 56.26 16.46
N THR A 11 15.94 56.08 17.30
CA THR A 11 16.16 54.93 18.20
C THR A 11 16.44 53.55 17.60
N VAL A 12 17.73 53.24 17.52
CA VAL A 12 18.26 51.89 17.66
C VAL A 12 17.85 51.35 19.04
N ALA A 13 17.04 50.31 19.07
CA ALA A 13 16.82 49.48 20.25
C ALA A 13 16.86 48.02 19.79
N GLY A 14 18.03 47.39 19.98
CA GLY A 14 18.16 45.95 19.85
C GLY A 14 17.52 45.26 21.06
N LEU A 15 16.91 44.11 20.82
CA LEU A 15 16.98 43.01 21.78
C LEU A 15 16.76 41.68 21.05
N THR A 16 17.84 40.91 20.99
CA THR A 16 17.87 39.51 20.59
C THR A 16 17.02 38.67 21.53
N LEU A 17 16.12 37.86 20.99
CA LEU A 17 15.55 36.72 21.71
C LEU A 17 15.99 35.42 21.02
N VAL A 18 17.05 34.84 21.54
CA VAL A 18 17.51 33.48 21.27
C VAL A 18 16.51 32.51 21.91
N VAL A 19 15.86 31.67 21.12
CA VAL A 19 15.05 30.57 21.64
C VAL A 19 15.67 29.24 21.21
N ALA A 20 16.32 28.64 22.21
CA ALA A 20 16.33 27.23 22.57
C ALA A 20 16.58 26.16 21.48
N VAL A 21 17.82 25.68 21.49
CA VAL A 21 18.26 24.27 21.50
C VAL A 21 17.18 23.23 21.16
N TRP A 22 17.31 22.62 19.99
CA TRP A 22 16.93 21.22 19.79
C TRP A 22 18.20 20.47 19.39
N ALA A 23 18.78 19.79 20.38
CA ALA A 23 19.77 18.77 20.15
C ALA A 23 19.04 17.53 19.61
N PHE A 24 19.18 17.21 18.32
CA PHE A 24 18.97 15.84 17.82
C PHE A 24 19.90 15.59 16.62
N SER A 25 20.64 14.48 16.74
CA SER A 25 21.84 14.06 16.02
C SER A 25 21.71 13.92 14.49
N PRO A 26 22.82 13.95 13.72
CA PRO A 26 22.83 13.50 12.33
C PRO A 26 22.82 11.96 12.28
N PRO A 27 22.25 11.36 11.23
CA PRO A 27 23.16 10.69 10.29
C PRO A 27 22.72 10.73 8.81
N THR A 28 23.73 10.87 7.97
CA THR A 28 24.00 10.02 6.79
C THR A 28 22.90 9.82 5.75
N THR A 29 23.13 10.48 4.61
CA THR A 29 22.82 10.05 3.24
C THR A 29 22.47 8.57 3.10
N HIS A 30 21.22 8.24 2.83
CA HIS A 30 20.86 7.10 1.99
C HIS A 30 19.59 7.42 1.20
N GLU A 31 19.62 6.97 -0.04
CA GLU A 31 18.67 7.14 -1.11
C GLU A 31 17.25 6.64 -0.81
N ALA A 32 16.41 6.85 -1.81
CA ALA A 32 15.13 6.19 -2.09
C ALA A 32 13.90 6.92 -1.54
N ALA A 33 13.42 7.80 -2.41
CA ALA A 33 12.00 7.98 -2.72
C ALA A 33 11.09 6.87 -2.15
N LEU A 34 10.46 7.15 -1.01
CA LEU A 34 9.22 6.47 -0.63
C LEU A 34 8.05 7.37 -1.02
N LEU A 35 7.60 7.17 -2.26
CA LEU A 35 6.28 7.54 -2.73
C LEU A 35 5.23 6.82 -1.88
N SER A 36 4.88 7.35 -0.71
CA SER A 36 3.63 7.02 -0.03
C SER A 36 2.49 7.70 -0.79
N LEU A 37 2.16 7.13 -1.95
CA LEU A 37 0.97 7.46 -2.69
C LEU A 37 -0.21 6.72 -2.03
N SER A 38 -0.71 7.26 -0.92
CA SER A 38 -2.01 6.89 -0.36
C SER A 38 -3.10 7.37 -1.33
N SER A 39 -3.29 6.59 -2.40
CA SER A 39 -4.35 6.80 -3.37
C SER A 39 -5.67 6.35 -2.75
N ASN A 40 -6.31 7.22 -1.98
CA ASN A 40 -7.74 7.09 -1.68
C ASN A 40 -8.52 7.46 -2.94
N SER A 41 -8.36 6.65 -3.99
CA SER A 41 -9.16 6.70 -5.19
C SER A 41 -10.39 5.83 -4.97
N ASN A 42 -11.53 6.27 -5.50
CA ASN A 42 -12.78 5.54 -5.56
C ASN A 42 -12.67 4.36 -6.55
N ALA A 43 -11.58 3.61 -6.45
CA ALA A 43 -11.28 2.42 -7.22
C ALA A 43 -11.82 1.20 -6.45
N PRO A 44 -12.22 0.12 -7.15
CA PRO A 44 -12.54 -1.14 -6.51
C PRO A 44 -11.44 -1.51 -5.53
N GLN A 45 -11.77 -1.74 -4.26
CA GLN A 45 -10.77 -2.08 -3.25
C GLN A 45 -10.07 -3.38 -3.67
N GLU A 46 -8.82 -3.25 -4.10
CA GLU A 46 -7.97 -4.38 -4.43
C GLU A 46 -7.54 -5.05 -3.12
N GLN A 47 -7.77 -6.35 -3.04
CA GLN A 47 -7.42 -7.18 -1.90
C GLN A 47 -6.31 -8.13 -2.33
N SER A 48 -5.41 -8.46 -1.42
CA SER A 48 -4.35 -9.42 -1.68
C SER A 48 -4.43 -10.58 -0.70
N VAL A 49 -4.16 -11.78 -1.20
CA VAL A 49 -4.22 -13.02 -0.45
C VAL A 49 -3.20 -13.98 -1.01
N SER A 50 -2.51 -14.69 -0.15
CA SER A 50 -1.59 -15.74 -0.55
C SER A 50 -2.15 -17.10 -0.14
N GLY A 51 -1.68 -18.14 -0.80
CA GLY A 51 -2.13 -19.48 -0.46
C GLY A 51 -1.55 -20.53 -1.39
N LYS A 52 -1.92 -21.78 -1.14
CA LYS A 52 -1.63 -22.88 -2.07
C LYS A 52 -2.77 -23.03 -3.06
N ILE A 53 -2.44 -23.16 -4.33
CA ILE A 53 -3.42 -23.46 -5.37
C ILE A 53 -3.96 -24.88 -5.13
N ALA A 54 -5.26 -25.01 -4.92
CA ALA A 54 -5.96 -26.28 -4.70
C ALA A 54 -6.53 -26.86 -6.01
N SER A 55 -6.99 -26.00 -6.92
CA SER A 55 -7.46 -26.39 -8.25
C SER A 55 -7.20 -25.28 -9.26
N VAL A 56 -7.01 -25.66 -10.53
CA VAL A 56 -6.84 -24.75 -11.66
C VAL A 56 -7.81 -25.17 -12.76
N GLU A 57 -8.70 -24.26 -13.12
CA GLU A 57 -9.65 -24.40 -14.22
C GLU A 57 -9.25 -23.44 -15.34
N LYS A 58 -9.95 -23.53 -16.48
CA LYS A 58 -9.67 -22.67 -17.65
C LYS A 58 -9.93 -21.19 -17.40
N THR A 59 -10.93 -20.86 -16.57
CA THR A 59 -11.39 -19.48 -16.31
C THR A 59 -11.40 -19.12 -14.84
N SER A 60 -10.86 -19.98 -13.98
CA SER A 60 -10.83 -19.77 -12.54
C SER A 60 -9.80 -20.65 -11.88
N PHE A 61 -9.44 -20.33 -10.65
CA PHE A 61 -8.57 -21.17 -9.83
C PHE A 61 -8.94 -20.99 -8.36
N THR A 62 -8.64 -21.99 -7.55
CA THR A 62 -8.97 -21.99 -6.12
C THR A 62 -7.69 -22.01 -5.31
N LEU A 63 -7.58 -21.12 -4.33
CA LEU A 63 -6.52 -21.15 -3.33
C LEU A 63 -7.04 -21.64 -1.99
N THR A 64 -6.24 -22.46 -1.34
CA THR A 64 -6.32 -22.68 0.09
C THR A 64 -5.49 -21.61 0.80
N VAL A 65 -6.18 -20.74 1.53
CA VAL A 65 -5.60 -19.64 2.30
C VAL A 65 -5.27 -20.14 3.70
N GLY A 66 -4.02 -19.94 4.11
CA GLY A 66 -3.59 -20.25 5.48
C GLY A 66 -4.23 -19.29 6.49
N GLN A 67 -4.50 -19.81 7.69
CA GLN A 67 -5.18 -19.11 8.79
C GLN A 67 -4.53 -17.77 9.21
N SER A 68 -3.26 -17.57 8.83
CA SER A 68 -2.44 -16.40 9.17
C SER A 68 -2.73 -15.14 8.33
N GLN A 69 -3.49 -15.22 7.23
CA GLN A 69 -3.67 -14.08 6.31
C GLN A 69 -5.07 -13.46 6.31
N THR A 70 -6.05 -14.07 7.00
CA THR A 70 -7.40 -13.49 7.14
C THR A 70 -7.54 -12.78 8.49
N HIS A 71 -7.04 -11.54 8.58
CA HIS A 71 -7.05 -10.73 9.81
C HIS A 71 -8.46 -10.35 10.33
N ASN A 72 -9.55 -10.76 9.68
CA ASN A 72 -10.90 -10.24 9.96
C ASN A 72 -12.03 -11.28 9.97
N LEU A 73 -11.72 -12.57 10.10
CA LEU A 73 -12.78 -13.59 10.12
C LEU A 73 -12.60 -14.49 11.35
N GLN A 74 -13.47 -14.24 12.33
CA GLN A 74 -13.80 -15.15 13.42
C GLN A 74 -14.31 -16.47 12.81
N GLN A 75 -13.42 -17.35 12.38
CA GLN A 75 -13.79 -18.65 11.81
C GLN A 75 -12.93 -19.77 12.38
N ASP A 76 -13.60 -20.90 12.58
CA ASP A 76 -13.13 -22.10 13.26
C ASP A 76 -11.73 -22.54 12.78
N PRO A 77 -10.80 -22.81 13.70
CA PRO A 77 -9.41 -23.11 13.37
C PRO A 77 -9.21 -24.42 12.59
N SER A 78 -10.27 -25.22 12.38
CA SER A 78 -10.19 -26.59 11.89
C SER A 78 -10.46 -26.74 10.39
N THR A 79 -10.87 -25.68 9.69
CA THR A 79 -11.19 -25.77 8.25
C THR A 79 -10.26 -24.88 7.41
N PRO A 80 -9.48 -25.46 6.47
CA PRO A 80 -8.68 -24.66 5.57
C PRO A 80 -9.61 -23.83 4.67
N LYS A 81 -9.50 -22.50 4.75
CA LYS A 81 -10.37 -21.62 3.98
C LYS A 81 -9.97 -21.67 2.52
N THR A 82 -10.86 -22.16 1.67
CA THR A 82 -10.69 -22.11 0.22
C THR A 82 -11.35 -20.88 -0.37
N MET A 83 -10.73 -20.28 -1.38
CA MET A 83 -11.25 -19.11 -2.07
C MET A 83 -11.04 -19.27 -3.57
N THR A 84 -12.11 -19.09 -4.33
CA THR A 84 -12.09 -19.20 -5.80
C THR A 84 -12.00 -17.82 -6.42
N PHE A 85 -11.11 -17.70 -7.40
CA PHE A 85 -10.88 -16.50 -8.18
C PHE A 85 -11.19 -16.74 -9.64
N MET A 86 -11.92 -15.82 -10.25
CA MET A 86 -12.16 -15.79 -11.67
C MET A 86 -10.97 -15.16 -12.40
N ILE A 87 -10.60 -15.73 -13.53
CA ILE A 87 -9.60 -15.19 -14.45
C ILE A 87 -10.37 -14.47 -15.55
N ASP A 88 -10.11 -13.18 -15.71
CA ASP A 88 -10.64 -12.38 -16.81
C ASP A 88 -9.51 -11.99 -17.79
N LYS A 89 -9.86 -11.19 -18.80
CA LYS A 89 -8.90 -10.70 -19.80
C LYS A 89 -7.87 -9.70 -19.25
N ASN A 90 -8.10 -9.15 -18.06
CA ASN A 90 -7.24 -8.17 -17.40
C ASN A 90 -6.35 -8.84 -16.32
N THR A 91 -6.61 -10.11 -16.00
CA THR A 91 -5.79 -10.88 -15.06
C THR A 91 -4.39 -11.09 -15.64
N THR A 92 -3.39 -10.65 -14.90
CA THR A 92 -1.99 -10.92 -15.20
C THR A 92 -1.51 -12.12 -14.39
N ILE A 93 -0.94 -13.13 -15.04
CA ILE A 93 -0.41 -14.32 -14.37
C ILE A 93 1.11 -14.34 -14.59
N ASP A 94 1.84 -14.19 -13.49
CA ASP A 94 3.30 -14.26 -13.39
C ASP A 94 3.68 -15.66 -12.86
N GLY A 95 4.02 -16.56 -13.79
CA GLY A 95 4.35 -17.96 -13.51
C GLY A 95 3.31 -18.96 -14.03
N SER A 96 3.41 -20.22 -13.57
CA SER A 96 2.51 -21.30 -13.99
C SER A 96 1.57 -21.69 -12.86
N LEU A 97 0.25 -21.51 -13.07
CA LEU A 97 -0.76 -22.01 -12.14
C LEU A 97 -0.72 -23.54 -12.11
N LYS A 98 -0.27 -24.10 -10.99
CA LYS A 98 -0.20 -25.54 -10.77
C LYS A 98 -0.75 -25.86 -9.40
N VAL A 99 -1.53 -26.94 -9.30
CA VAL A 99 -2.03 -27.44 -8.01
C VAL A 99 -0.85 -27.74 -7.09
N GLY A 100 -0.94 -27.28 -5.85
CA GLY A 100 0.10 -27.40 -4.82
C GLY A 100 1.11 -26.24 -4.81
N ALA A 101 1.17 -25.40 -5.84
CA ALA A 101 2.07 -24.25 -5.87
C ALA A 101 1.57 -23.14 -4.93
N SER A 102 2.51 -22.40 -4.34
CA SER A 102 2.21 -21.19 -3.57
C SER A 102 2.01 -20.01 -4.53
N ALA A 103 0.99 -19.20 -4.31
CA ALA A 103 0.72 -18.02 -5.12
C ALA A 103 0.21 -16.86 -4.27
N ASP A 104 0.59 -15.67 -4.69
CA ASP A 104 0.09 -14.38 -4.21
C ASP A 104 -0.90 -13.84 -5.24
N VAL A 105 -2.12 -13.58 -4.80
CA VAL A 105 -3.23 -13.16 -5.66
C VAL A 105 -3.71 -11.79 -5.20
N THR A 106 -3.60 -10.82 -6.08
CA THR A 106 -4.33 -9.55 -5.97
C THR A 106 -5.64 -9.70 -6.74
N TYR A 107 -6.76 -9.40 -6.10
CA TYR A 107 -8.10 -9.55 -6.65
C TYR A 107 -8.96 -8.35 -6.31
N ARG A 108 -10.03 -8.16 -7.08
CA ARG A 108 -11.14 -7.26 -6.77
C ARG A 108 -12.40 -8.07 -6.55
N GLN A 109 -13.30 -7.55 -5.74
CA GLN A 109 -14.63 -8.13 -5.62
C GLN A 109 -15.57 -7.44 -6.61
N GLU A 110 -16.13 -8.21 -7.54
CA GLU A 110 -17.02 -7.72 -8.59
C GLU A 110 -18.30 -8.54 -8.56
N ARG A 111 -19.44 -7.90 -8.24
CA ARG A 111 -20.76 -8.55 -8.13
C ARG A 111 -20.77 -9.79 -7.22
N GLY A 112 -19.98 -9.77 -6.14
CA GLY A 112 -19.87 -10.89 -5.19
C GLY A 112 -18.93 -12.02 -5.63
N SER A 113 -18.29 -11.90 -6.79
CA SER A 113 -17.23 -12.82 -7.25
C SER A 113 -15.86 -12.20 -7.03
N ASN A 114 -14.86 -13.01 -6.67
CA ASN A 114 -13.48 -12.56 -6.57
C ASN A 114 -12.86 -12.67 -7.97
N VAL A 115 -12.49 -11.55 -8.58
CA VAL A 115 -11.85 -11.52 -9.91
C VAL A 115 -10.38 -11.21 -9.72
N ALA A 116 -9.51 -12.10 -10.18
CA ALA A 116 -8.07 -11.93 -10.07
C ALA A 116 -7.61 -10.76 -10.97
N ILE A 117 -6.75 -9.92 -10.42
CA ILE A 117 -6.07 -8.83 -11.12
C ILE A 117 -4.64 -9.27 -11.43
N SER A 118 -3.93 -9.78 -10.43
CA SER A 118 -2.56 -10.27 -10.57
C SER A 118 -2.39 -11.55 -9.79
N VAL A 119 -1.71 -12.53 -10.38
CA VAL A 119 -1.37 -13.79 -9.75
C VAL A 119 0.12 -14.03 -9.92
N ARG A 120 0.86 -14.03 -8.83
CA ARG A 120 2.28 -14.36 -8.81
C ARG A 120 2.50 -15.70 -8.16
N VAL A 121 3.08 -16.65 -8.90
CA VAL A 121 3.42 -17.97 -8.37
C VAL A 121 4.82 -17.92 -7.75
N THR A 122 4.95 -18.24 -6.47
CA THR A 122 6.19 -18.14 -5.69
C THR A 122 6.94 -19.47 -5.50
N SER A 123 6.29 -20.59 -5.89
CA SER A 123 6.77 -21.98 -5.86
C SER A 123 6.91 -22.63 -4.48
#